data_AF-K9FCX4-F1
#
_entry.id   AF-K9FCX4-F1
#
_cell.length_a   1.000
_cell.length_b   1.000
_cell.length_c   1.000
_cell.angle_alpha   90.00
_cell.angle_beta   90.00
_cell.angle_gamma   90.00
#
_symmetry.space_group_name_H-M   'P 1'
#
loop_
_entity.id
_entity.type
_entity.pdbx_description
1 polymer ?
#
loop_
_entity_poly.entity_id
_entity_poly.type
_entity_poly.pdbx_seq_one_letter_code
_entity_poly.pdbx_strand_id
1 'polypeptide(L)'
;MNKALPIEKRVNVEELVVYETGVMESFEGDFADVVSQESGDVWVVVFSPTGCEAMLRVLGLGPFAGSGTGSGTGNGSRRVFVATIGPTTRDHLREKFGFEAHVCAPRPSPEGVLEGIEKFVGGDLRG
;
A
#
# COMPACT_ATOMS: atom_id res chain seq x y z
N MET A 1 24.78 -19.20 27.29
CA MET A 1 24.27 -20.08 26.21
C MET A 1 23.76 -21.38 26.82
N ASN A 2 22.44 -21.60 26.81
CA ASN A 2 21.86 -22.86 27.28
C ASN A 2 21.84 -23.87 26.11
N LYS A 3 22.69 -24.91 26.17
CA LYS A 3 22.81 -25.93 25.10
C LYS A 3 21.59 -26.85 24.98
N ALA A 4 20.66 -26.81 25.95
CA ALA A 4 19.45 -27.63 25.93
C ALA A 4 18.32 -27.08 25.06
N LEU A 5 18.39 -25.80 24.66
CA LEU A 5 17.37 -25.18 23.79
C LEU A 5 17.63 -25.51 22.30
N PRO A 6 16.61 -25.49 21.44
CA PRO A 6 16.79 -25.44 19.97
C PRO A 6 17.68 -24.25 19.56
N ILE A 7 18.46 -24.38 18.49
CA ILE A 7 19.54 -23.43 18.16
C ILE A 7 19.03 -21.98 17.99
N GLU A 8 17.85 -21.84 17.42
CA GLU A 8 17.09 -20.60 17.21
C GLU A 8 16.67 -19.90 18.52
N LYS A 9 16.67 -20.60 19.66
CA LYS A 9 16.32 -20.07 20.99
C LYS A 9 17.53 -19.96 21.94
N ARG A 10 18.75 -20.24 21.45
CA ARG A 10 19.97 -20.20 22.29
C ARG A 10 20.58 -18.81 22.44
N VAL A 11 20.17 -17.88 21.60
CA VAL A 11 20.53 -16.46 21.68
C VAL A 11 19.47 -15.76 22.51
N ASN A 12 19.89 -15.07 23.58
CA ASN A 12 18.98 -14.26 24.37
C ASN A 12 18.69 -12.96 23.61
N VAL A 13 17.42 -12.61 23.44
CA VAL A 13 16.97 -11.38 22.79
C VAL A 13 16.30 -10.54 23.87
N GLU A 14 16.82 -9.33 24.08
CA GLU A 14 16.19 -8.32 24.91
C GLU A 14 15.59 -7.27 23.97
N GLU A 15 14.26 -7.24 23.88
CA GLU A 15 13.55 -6.34 22.98
C GLU A 15 13.35 -4.97 23.65
N LEU A 16 13.73 -3.90 22.96
CA LEU A 16 13.47 -2.53 23.38
C LEU A 16 12.67 -1.82 22.28
N VAL A 17 11.42 -1.47 22.59
CA VAL A 17 10.58 -0.67 21.69
C VAL A 17 11.04 0.78 21.74
N VAL A 18 11.63 1.27 20.65
CA VAL A 18 12.15 2.65 20.55
C VAL A 18 11.05 3.64 20.14
N TYR A 19 10.07 3.20 19.36
CA TYR A 19 8.88 3.97 19.00
C TYR A 19 7.73 3.03 18.61
N GLU A 20 6.50 3.51 18.77
CA GLU A 20 5.27 2.83 18.36
C GLU A 20 4.61 3.63 17.23
N THR A 21 4.04 2.94 16.25
CA THR A 21 3.25 3.58 15.19
C THR A 21 1.78 3.52 15.57
N GLY A 22 1.19 4.67 15.88
CA GLY A 22 -0.26 4.80 16.01
C GLY A 22 -0.93 5.02 14.66
N VAL A 23 -2.06 4.36 14.42
CA VAL A 23 -2.93 4.71 13.30
C VAL A 23 -3.71 5.96 13.71
N MET A 24 -3.69 6.99 12.87
CA MET A 24 -4.53 8.16 13.08
C MET A 24 -6.00 7.75 12.90
N GLU A 25 -6.83 7.89 13.94
CA GLU A 25 -8.22 7.43 13.93
C GLU A 25 -9.04 8.06 12.79
N SER A 26 -8.73 9.30 12.41
CA SER A 26 -9.40 10.01 11.31
C SER A 26 -8.92 9.60 9.92
N PHE A 27 -7.85 8.80 9.80
CA PHE A 27 -7.17 8.54 8.53
C PHE A 27 -8.13 8.04 7.44
N GLU A 28 -9.01 7.09 7.75
CA GLU A 28 -9.92 6.53 6.75
C GLU A 28 -10.91 7.57 6.20
N GLY A 29 -11.44 8.43 7.07
CA GLY A 29 -12.34 9.51 6.67
C GLY A 29 -11.62 10.58 5.86
N ASP A 30 -10.49 11.08 6.38
CA ASP A 30 -9.70 12.13 5.72
C ASP A 30 -9.21 11.65 4.34
N PHE A 31 -8.77 10.38 4.26
CA PHE A 31 -8.33 9.78 3.01
C PHE A 31 -9.49 9.59 2.02
N ALA A 32 -10.67 9.15 2.49
CA ALA A 32 -11.85 9.04 1.65
C ALA A 32 -12.27 10.40 1.08
N ASP A 33 -12.21 11.46 1.90
CA ASP A 33 -12.58 12.81 1.49
C ASP A 33 -11.64 13.35 0.41
N VAL A 34 -10.32 13.26 0.63
CA VAL A 34 -9.30 13.66 -0.37
C VAL A 34 -9.48 12.87 -1.65
N VAL A 35 -9.61 11.54 -1.54
CA VAL A 35 -9.84 10.70 -2.70
C VAL A 35 -11.19 11.02 -3.34
N SER A 36 -12.25 11.45 -2.67
CA SER A 36 -13.51 11.75 -3.35
C SER A 36 -13.51 13.08 -4.13
N GLN A 37 -12.69 14.04 -3.70
CA GLN A 37 -12.69 15.41 -4.23
C GLN A 37 -11.88 15.59 -5.52
N GLU A 38 -10.89 14.73 -5.77
CA GLU A 38 -10.07 14.85 -6.98
C GLU A 38 -10.85 14.52 -8.26
N SER A 39 -10.45 15.12 -9.37
CA SER A 39 -11.01 14.79 -10.70
C SER A 39 -9.94 14.12 -11.55
N GLY A 40 -10.30 13.03 -12.24
CA GLY A 40 -9.38 12.28 -13.10
C GLY A 40 -8.66 11.13 -12.40
N ASP A 41 -7.66 10.58 -13.07
CA ASP A 41 -6.90 9.43 -12.56
C ASP A 41 -6.07 9.82 -11.33
N VAL A 42 -6.14 9.02 -10.27
CA VAL A 42 -5.44 9.30 -9.00
C VAL A 42 -4.46 8.20 -8.65
N TRP A 43 -3.27 8.62 -8.21
CA TRP A 43 -2.22 7.75 -7.72
C TRP A 43 -2.13 7.81 -6.21
N VAL A 44 -2.20 6.64 -5.58
CA VAL A 44 -1.94 6.46 -4.16
C VAL A 44 -0.58 5.80 -4.00
N VAL A 45 0.34 6.47 -3.30
CA VAL A 45 1.71 5.99 -3.08
C VAL A 45 1.84 5.48 -1.65
N VAL A 46 2.20 4.20 -1.49
CA VAL A 46 2.25 3.53 -0.19
C VAL A 46 3.69 3.32 0.24
N PHE A 47 4.03 3.89 1.40
CA PHE A 47 5.39 3.91 1.94
C PHE A 47 5.67 2.76 2.91
N SER A 48 4.66 2.22 3.58
CA SER A 48 4.83 1.14 4.55
C SER A 48 3.57 0.28 4.70
N PRO A 49 3.71 -0.95 5.24
CA PRO A 49 2.59 -1.86 5.52
C PRO A 49 1.47 -1.28 6.39
N THR A 50 1.81 -0.40 7.34
CA THR A 50 0.92 -0.02 8.46
C THR A 50 -0.36 0.71 8.01
N GLY A 51 -0.40 1.25 6.79
CA GLY A 51 -1.59 1.91 6.21
C GLY A 51 -2.29 1.14 5.08
N CYS A 52 -1.79 -0.03 4.69
CA CYS A 52 -2.26 -0.75 3.50
C CYS A 52 -3.72 -1.21 3.62
N GLU A 53 -4.11 -1.77 4.76
CA GLU A 53 -5.45 -2.33 4.95
C GLU A 53 -6.52 -1.24 4.92
N ALA A 54 -6.33 -0.19 5.71
CA ALA A 54 -7.24 0.97 5.78
C ALA A 54 -7.41 1.61 4.40
N MET A 55 -6.30 1.78 3.66
CA MET A 55 -6.34 2.27 2.28
C MET A 55 -7.18 1.35 1.37
N LEU A 56 -6.92 0.04 1.36
CA LEU A 56 -7.66 -0.90 0.51
C LEU A 56 -9.16 -0.92 0.84
N ARG A 57 -9.51 -0.79 2.13
CA ARG A 57 -10.89 -0.73 2.60
C ARG A 57 -11.60 0.53 2.09
N VAL A 58 -10.98 1.69 2.24
CA VAL A 58 -11.54 2.98 1.78
C VAL A 58 -11.72 2.99 0.26
N LEU A 59 -10.70 2.50 -0.48
CA LEU A 59 -10.75 2.44 -1.94
C LEU A 59 -11.68 1.34 -2.46
N GLY A 60 -12.04 0.37 -1.62
CA GLY A 60 -12.82 -0.79 -2.02
C GLY A 60 -12.05 -1.68 -3.00
N LEU A 61 -10.77 -1.94 -2.70
CA LEU A 61 -9.86 -2.72 -3.53
C LEU A 61 -9.47 -4.03 -2.85
N GLY A 62 -9.03 -4.99 -3.66
CA GLY A 62 -8.59 -6.31 -3.19
C GLY A 62 -9.72 -7.04 -2.45
N PRO A 63 -9.53 -7.42 -1.16
CA PRO A 63 -10.52 -8.16 -0.40
C PRO A 63 -11.75 -7.33 -0.02
N PHE A 64 -11.70 -6.00 -0.21
CA PHE A 64 -12.78 -5.06 0.09
C PHE A 64 -13.51 -4.59 -1.18
N ALA A 65 -13.36 -5.33 -2.30
CA ALA A 65 -14.04 -5.02 -3.55
C ALA A 65 -15.56 -4.87 -3.34
N GLY A 66 -16.10 -3.70 -3.71
CA GLY A 66 -17.53 -3.38 -3.61
C GLY A 66 -17.98 -2.77 -2.28
N SER A 67 -17.10 -2.55 -1.30
CA SER A 67 -17.44 -1.90 -0.03
C SER A 67 -16.92 -0.47 0.15
N GLY A 68 -16.05 -0.01 -0.75
CA GLY A 68 -15.38 1.29 -0.64
C GLY A 68 -16.10 2.44 -1.36
N THR A 69 -15.81 3.66 -0.94
CA THR A 69 -16.32 4.90 -1.54
C THR A 69 -15.54 5.32 -2.79
N GLY A 70 -14.32 4.80 -2.98
CA GLY A 70 -13.43 5.13 -4.10
C GLY A 70 -13.71 4.37 -5.40
N SER A 71 -14.50 3.29 -5.38
CA SER A 71 -14.86 2.52 -6.58
C SER A 71 -16.21 2.99 -7.11
N GLY A 72 -16.25 4.22 -7.60
CA GLY A 72 -17.41 4.77 -8.28
C GLY A 72 -17.67 4.03 -9.60
N THR A 73 -18.54 3.02 -9.57
CA THR A 73 -19.15 2.37 -10.74
C THR A 73 -20.15 3.27 -11.50
N GLY A 74 -20.07 4.59 -11.32
CA GLY A 74 -20.91 5.58 -11.97
C GLY A 74 -20.25 6.17 -13.22
N ASN A 75 -20.66 5.68 -14.39
CA ASN A 75 -20.69 6.31 -15.73
C ASN A 75 -19.74 7.50 -16.06
N GLY A 76 -18.46 7.39 -15.65
CA GLY A 76 -17.38 8.37 -15.91
C GLY A 76 -16.08 7.98 -15.18
N SER A 77 -15.90 6.66 -14.99
CA SER A 77 -14.99 5.98 -14.07
C SER A 77 -13.61 6.64 -13.91
N ARG A 78 -13.46 7.41 -12.83
CA ARG A 78 -12.16 7.76 -12.28
C ARG A 78 -11.39 6.49 -11.87
N ARG A 79 -10.14 6.36 -12.32
CA ARG A 79 -9.28 5.23 -11.94
C ARG A 79 -8.41 5.61 -10.76
N VAL A 80 -8.30 4.71 -9.80
CA VAL A 80 -7.34 4.81 -8.71
C VAL A 80 -6.24 3.78 -8.94
N PHE A 81 -5.01 4.26 -9.05
CA PHE A 81 -3.82 3.46 -9.20
C PHE A 81 -3.03 3.46 -7.89
N VAL A 82 -2.31 2.37 -7.65
CA VAL A 82 -1.56 2.15 -6.41
C VAL A 82 -0.12 1.87 -6.75
N ALA A 83 0.80 2.68 -6.21
CA ALA A 83 2.24 2.51 -6.30
C ALA A 83 2.82 2.20 -4.92
N THR A 84 3.78 1.27 -4.84
CA THR A 84 4.56 1.01 -3.63
C THR A 84 5.98 1.51 -3.76
N ILE A 85 6.57 2.04 -2.68
CA ILE A 85 7.95 2.56 -2.73
C ILE A 85 9.03 1.49 -2.86
N GLY A 86 8.68 0.21 -2.71
CA GLY A 86 9.63 -0.89 -2.79
C GLY A 86 9.00 -2.25 -2.61
N PRO A 87 9.81 -3.33 -2.77
CA PRO A 87 9.33 -4.70 -2.81
C PRO A 87 8.70 -5.16 -1.50
N THR A 88 9.21 -4.72 -0.34
CA THR A 88 8.65 -5.08 0.97
C THR A 88 7.18 -4.70 1.10
N THR A 89 6.81 -3.49 0.67
CA THR A 89 5.42 -3.00 0.74
C THR A 89 4.54 -3.68 -0.32
N ARG A 90 5.07 -3.91 -1.53
CA ARG A 90 4.38 -4.69 -2.57
C ARG A 90 4.06 -6.11 -2.10
N ASP A 91 5.06 -6.82 -1.60
CA ASP A 91 4.92 -8.20 -1.18
C ASP A 91 3.96 -8.30 0.01
N HIS A 92 3.97 -7.31 0.91
CA HIS A 92 2.96 -7.21 1.96
C HIS A 92 1.53 -7.09 1.41
N LEU A 93 1.28 -6.21 0.43
CA LEU A 93 -0.04 -6.06 -0.21
C LEU A 93 -0.52 -7.38 -0.85
N ARG A 94 0.37 -8.06 -1.57
CA ARG A 94 0.07 -9.32 -2.25
C ARG A 94 -0.17 -10.45 -1.26
N GLU A 95 0.73 -10.65 -0.31
CA GLU A 95 0.69 -11.81 0.59
C GLU A 95 -0.41 -11.71 1.65
N LYS A 96 -0.71 -10.49 2.12
CA LYS A 96 -1.73 -10.29 3.16
C LYS A 96 -3.12 -10.05 2.60
N PHE A 97 -3.24 -9.36 1.48
CA PHE A 97 -4.53 -8.90 0.96
C PHE A 97 -4.85 -9.44 -0.43
N GLY A 98 -3.94 -10.17 -1.08
CA GLY A 98 -4.13 -10.64 -2.45
C GLY A 98 -4.23 -9.49 -3.47
N PHE A 99 -3.75 -8.30 -3.11
CA PHE A 99 -3.81 -7.12 -3.95
C PHE A 99 -2.47 -6.89 -4.66
N GLU A 100 -2.49 -6.87 -5.99
CA GLU A 100 -1.33 -6.53 -6.81
C GLU A 100 -1.26 -5.02 -7.02
N ALA A 101 -0.19 -4.39 -6.55
CA ALA A 101 0.05 -2.98 -6.82
C ALA A 101 0.34 -2.75 -8.31
N HIS A 102 -0.13 -1.63 -8.86
CA HIS A 102 0.08 -1.26 -10.26
C HIS A 102 1.55 -0.97 -10.54
N VAL A 103 2.24 -0.37 -9.56
CA VAL A 103 3.66 -0.03 -9.66
C VAL A 103 4.38 -0.45 -8.39
N CYS A 104 5.57 -1.04 -8.56
CA CYS A 104 6.55 -1.20 -7.50
C CYS A 104 7.81 -0.40 -7.88
N ALA A 105 8.09 0.67 -7.14
CA ALA A 105 9.24 1.52 -7.41
C ALA A 105 10.55 0.73 -7.24
N PRO A 106 11.54 0.94 -8.13
CA PRO A 106 12.84 0.26 -8.04
C PRO A 106 13.69 0.79 -6.88
N ARG A 107 13.42 2.01 -6.42
CA ARG A 107 14.09 2.70 -5.33
C ARG A 107 13.07 3.49 -4.51
N PRO A 108 13.20 3.57 -3.18
CA PRO A 108 12.28 4.30 -2.31
C PRO A 108 12.58 5.80 -2.34
N SER A 109 12.47 6.41 -3.53
CA SER A 109 12.65 7.85 -3.74
C SER A 109 11.53 8.41 -4.62
N PRO A 110 11.24 9.72 -4.57
CA PRO A 110 10.27 10.36 -5.45
C PRO A 110 10.52 10.05 -6.93
N GLU A 111 11.78 10.09 -7.36
CA GLU A 111 12.19 9.80 -8.74
C GLU A 111 11.94 8.33 -9.09
N GLY A 112 12.20 7.41 -8.15
CA GLY A 112 11.92 5.98 -8.36
C GLY A 112 10.43 5.70 -8.53
N VAL A 113 9.58 6.38 -7.76
CA VAL A 113 8.12 6.27 -7.90
C VAL A 113 7.66 6.85 -9.24
N LEU A 114 8.11 8.05 -9.60
CA LEU A 114 7.77 8.70 -10.87
C LEU A 114 8.18 7.83 -12.06
N GLU A 115 9.42 7.33 -12.07
CA GLU A 115 9.94 6.43 -13.12
C GLU A 115 9.05 5.19 -13.28
N GLY A 116 8.57 4.62 -12.18
CA GLY A 116 7.65 3.48 -12.20
C GLY A 116 6.29 3.81 -12.79
N ILE A 117 5.73 4.98 -12.42
CA ILE A 117 4.44 5.46 -12.93
C ILE A 117 4.51 5.76 -14.43
N GLU A 118 5.55 6.46 -14.89
CA GLU A 118 5.73 6.79 -16.31
C GLU A 118 5.83 5.52 -17.17
N LYS A 119 6.55 4.50 -16.69
CA LYS A 119 6.64 3.19 -17.36
C LYS A 119 5.29 2.47 -17.42
N PHE A 120 4.51 2.51 -16.34
CA PHE A 120 3.19 1.91 -16.30
C PHE A 120 2.24 2.59 -17.30
N VAL A 121 2.14 3.92 -17.25
CA VAL A 121 1.26 4.70 -18.15
C VAL A 121 1.71 4.56 -19.62
N GLY A 122 3.01 4.60 -19.89
CA GLY A 122 3.55 4.43 -21.24
C GLY A 122 3.41 3.01 -21.79
N GLY A 123 3.29 2.00 -20.91
CA GLY A 123 2.99 0.61 -21.27
C GLY A 123 1.51 0.36 -21.57
N ASP A 124 0.61 0.95 -20.77
CA ASP A 124 -0.85 0.82 -20.91
C ASP A 124 -1.39 1.47 -22.20
N LEU A 125 -0.72 2.50 -22.74
CA LEU A 125 -1.10 3.14 -24.01
C LEU A 125 -0.71 2.33 -25.26
N ARG A 126 -0.06 1.17 -25.11
CA ARG A 126 0.34 0.28 -26.22
C ARG A 126 -0.41 -1.05 -26.24
N GLY A 127 -1.39 -1.25 -25.35
CA GLY A 127 -2.23 -2.45 -25.25
C GLY A 127 -3.59 -2.29 -25.93
#